data_AF-A0A520B4D0-F1
#
_entry.id   AF-A0A520B4D0-F1
#
_cell.length_a   1.000
_cell.length_b   1.000
_cell.length_c   1.000
_cell.angle_alpha   90.00
_cell.angle_beta   90.00
_cell.angle_gamma   90.00
#
_symmetry.space_group_name_H-M   'P 1'
#
loop_
_entity.id
_entity.type
_entity.pdbx_description
1 polymer ?
#
loop_
_entity_poly.entity_id
_entity_poly.type
_entity_poly.pdbx_seq_one_letter_code
_entity_poly.pdbx_strand_id
1 'polypeptide(L)'
;MYLITVYDRATAFARRFRDDRSGLALLEFAFTAPLVVTLGLWGVETANLALANLRVSQVALNLADNASRVGVQSTLVTQQLREVDINDVFAAARAQGAAWDLTTRGRITLSSLEADKDGKQTIHWQRCLGMKSGAGYDSTYG
;
A
#
# COMPACT_ATOMS: atom_id res chain seq x y z
N MET A 1 -53.54 54.62 -2.30
CA MET A 1 -52.22 54.99 -2.89
C MET A 1 -51.05 54.27 -2.22
N TYR A 2 -51.02 54.15 -0.88
CA TYR A 2 -49.92 53.49 -0.16
C TYR A 2 -49.78 51.98 -0.43
N LEU A 3 -50.92 51.26 -0.55
CA LEU A 3 -50.95 49.81 -0.77
C LEU A 3 -50.39 49.37 -2.15
N ILE A 4 -50.58 50.19 -3.18
CA ILE A 4 -50.08 49.94 -4.55
C ILE A 4 -48.55 50.09 -4.60
N THR A 5 -48.01 51.07 -3.85
CA THR A 5 -46.56 51.34 -3.80
C THR A 5 -45.79 50.21 -3.09
N VAL A 6 -46.41 49.58 -2.08
CA VAL A 6 -45.84 48.42 -1.38
C VAL A 6 -45.81 47.19 -2.29
N TYR A 7 -46.89 46.96 -3.04
CA TYR A 7 -46.97 45.83 -3.97
C TYR A 7 -45.94 45.95 -5.10
N ASP A 8 -45.76 47.16 -5.66
CA ASP A 8 -44.75 47.41 -6.71
C ASP A 8 -43.31 47.29 -6.21
N ARG A 9 -43.05 47.70 -4.96
CA ARG A 9 -41.74 47.50 -4.32
C ARG A 9 -41.45 46.03 -4.06
N ALA A 10 -42.46 45.26 -3.66
CA ALA A 10 -42.32 43.82 -3.43
C ALA A 10 -42.06 43.05 -4.74
N THR A 11 -42.77 43.38 -5.83
CA THR A 11 -42.55 42.75 -7.14
C THR A 11 -41.19 43.13 -7.74
N ALA A 12 -40.75 44.38 -7.60
CA ALA A 12 -39.42 44.83 -8.02
C ALA A 12 -38.30 44.14 -7.23
N PHE A 13 -38.46 43.99 -5.91
CA PHE A 13 -37.52 43.25 -5.07
C PHE A 13 -37.44 41.77 -5.46
N ALA A 14 -38.59 41.13 -5.69
CA ALA A 14 -38.64 39.73 -6.14
C ALA A 14 -38.05 39.51 -7.54
N ARG A 15 -38.16 40.49 -8.45
CA ARG A 15 -37.46 40.45 -9.74
C ARG A 15 -35.95 40.60 -9.57
N ARG A 16 -35.51 41.56 -8.76
CA ARG A 16 -34.08 41.79 -8.49
C ARG A 16 -33.40 40.59 -7.84
N PHE A 17 -34.09 39.90 -6.94
CA PHE A 17 -33.57 38.68 -6.30
C PHE A 17 -33.49 37.49 -7.28
N ARG A 18 -34.42 37.41 -8.24
CA ARG A 18 -34.42 36.39 -9.29
C ARG A 18 -33.32 36.60 -10.34
N ASP A 19 -33.01 37.86 -10.61
CA ASP A 19 -31.98 38.24 -11.58
C ASP A 19 -30.56 38.29 -10.96
N ASP A 20 -30.44 38.10 -9.64
CA ASP A 20 -29.16 38.10 -8.93
C ASP A 20 -28.40 36.78 -9.16
N ARG A 21 -27.33 36.85 -9.95
CA ARG A 21 -26.43 35.72 -10.26
C ARG A 21 -25.10 35.78 -9.52
N SER A 22 -24.92 36.75 -8.62
CA SER A 22 -23.62 37.01 -7.99
C SER A 22 -23.07 35.84 -7.14
N GLY A 23 -23.96 34.96 -6.66
CA GLY A 23 -23.59 33.77 -5.87
C GLY A 23 -23.62 32.43 -6.61
N LEU A 24 -23.93 32.40 -7.91
CA LEU A 24 -24.11 31.15 -8.65
C LEU A 24 -22.82 30.30 -8.68
N ALA A 25 -21.68 30.94 -8.98
CA ALA A 25 -20.38 30.27 -9.01
C ALA A 25 -19.97 29.70 -7.63
N LEU A 26 -20.34 30.38 -6.54
CA LEU A 26 -20.06 29.91 -5.18
C LEU A 26 -20.87 28.64 -4.85
N LEU A 27 -22.14 28.58 -5.28
CA LEU A 27 -22.99 27.40 -5.11
C LEU A 27 -22.51 26.23 -5.96
N GLU A 28 -22.18 26.47 -7.23
CA GLU A 28 -21.62 25.45 -8.11
C GLU A 28 -20.31 24.89 -7.55
N PHE A 29 -19.42 25.74 -7.05
CA PHE A 29 -18.21 25.31 -6.36
C PHE A 29 -18.53 24.53 -5.07
N ALA A 30 -19.46 25.00 -4.24
CA ALA A 30 -19.83 24.33 -2.99
C ALA A 30 -20.40 22.92 -3.22
N PHE A 31 -21.13 22.69 -4.32
CA PHE A 31 -21.65 21.37 -4.67
C PHE A 31 -20.62 20.48 -5.37
N THR A 32 -19.73 21.03 -6.20
CA THR A 32 -18.71 20.26 -6.92
C THR A 32 -17.49 19.93 -6.06
N ALA A 33 -17.12 20.81 -5.12
CA ALA A 33 -15.94 20.64 -4.29
C ALA A 33 -15.95 19.34 -3.47
N PRO A 34 -17.04 18.92 -2.79
CA PRO A 34 -17.08 17.64 -2.09
C PRO A 34 -16.83 16.45 -3.03
N LEU A 35 -17.35 16.49 -4.26
CA LEU A 35 -17.14 15.41 -5.24
C LEU A 35 -15.68 15.36 -5.70
N VAL A 36 -15.09 16.51 -6.05
CA VAL A 36 -13.70 16.58 -6.52
C VAL A 36 -12.72 16.21 -5.40
N VAL A 37 -12.93 16.71 -4.19
CA VAL A 37 -12.07 16.41 -3.02
C VAL A 37 -12.17 14.93 -2.65
N THR A 38 -13.37 14.36 -2.60
CA THR A 38 -13.53 12.93 -2.28
C THR A 38 -12.85 12.04 -3.31
N LEU A 39 -13.05 12.29 -4.61
CA LEU A 39 -12.37 11.55 -5.68
C LEU A 39 -10.85 11.71 -5.62
N GLY A 40 -10.36 12.93 -5.37
CA GLY A 40 -8.93 13.21 -5.24
C GLY A 40 -8.29 12.48 -4.06
N LEU A 41 -8.88 12.58 -2.87
CA LEU A 41 -8.40 11.88 -1.67
C LEU A 41 -8.47 10.36 -1.82
N TRP A 42 -9.54 9.85 -2.44
CA TRP A 42 -9.68 8.43 -2.75
C TRP A 42 -8.57 7.95 -3.67
N GLY A 43 -8.26 8.71 -4.72
CA GLY A 43 -7.16 8.41 -5.65
C GLY A 43 -5.80 8.38 -4.94
N VAL A 44 -5.55 9.35 -4.05
CA VAL A 44 -4.30 9.40 -3.26
C VAL A 44 -4.16 8.19 -2.36
N GLU A 45 -5.21 7.80 -1.64
CA GLU A 45 -5.17 6.64 -0.75
C GLU A 45 -4.98 5.34 -1.56
N THR A 46 -5.65 5.21 -2.70
CA THR A 46 -5.48 4.07 -3.60
C THR A 46 -4.06 3.98 -4.15
N ALA A 47 -3.46 5.10 -4.55
CA ALA A 47 -2.07 5.16 -5.00
C ALA A 47 -1.09 4.81 -3.88
N ASN A 48 -1.35 5.26 -2.65
CA ASN A 48 -0.56 4.91 -1.47
C ASN A 48 -0.59 3.40 -1.20
N LEU A 49 -1.78 2.78 -1.27
CA LEU A 49 -1.93 1.33 -1.16
C LEU A 49 -1.17 0.59 -2.27
N ALA A 50 -1.24 1.06 -3.52
CA ALA A 50 -0.51 0.47 -4.63
C ALA A 50 1.01 0.56 -4.42
N LEU A 51 1.52 1.71 -3.97
CA LEU A 51 2.94 1.90 -3.66
C LEU A 51 3.41 1.00 -2.50
N ALA A 52 2.59 0.81 -1.47
CA ALA A 52 2.90 -0.11 -0.38
C ALA A 52 3.06 -1.55 -0.88
N ASN A 53 2.14 -2.02 -1.73
CA ASN A 53 2.22 -3.35 -2.35
C ASN A 53 3.46 -3.49 -3.24
N LEU A 54 3.78 -2.48 -4.04
CA LEU A 54 4.97 -2.49 -4.90
C LEU A 54 6.27 -2.58 -4.09
N ARG A 55 6.38 -1.82 -2.99
CA ARG A 55 7.56 -1.85 -2.10
C ARG A 55 7.74 -3.22 -1.46
N VAL A 56 6.65 -3.83 -0.98
CA VAL A 56 6.68 -5.19 -0.40
C VAL A 56 7.14 -6.21 -1.45
N SER A 57 6.55 -6.18 -2.65
CA SER A 57 6.90 -7.09 -3.73
C SER A 57 8.35 -6.94 -4.18
N GLN A 58 8.86 -5.71 -4.27
CA GLN A 58 10.26 -5.46 -4.64
C GLN A 58 11.22 -6.02 -3.60
N VAL A 59 10.96 -5.80 -2.30
CA VAL A 59 11.79 -6.39 -1.24
C VAL A 59 11.73 -7.92 -1.29
N ALA A 60 10.55 -8.50 -1.51
CA ALA A 60 10.40 -9.95 -1.60
C ALA A 60 11.15 -10.56 -2.79
N LEU A 61 11.05 -9.94 -3.97
CA LEU A 61 11.76 -10.38 -5.18
C LEU A 61 13.27 -10.25 -5.02
N ASN A 62 13.75 -9.11 -4.50
CA ASN A 62 15.17 -8.90 -4.23
C ASN A 62 15.69 -9.89 -3.17
N LEU A 63 14.91 -10.17 -2.13
CA LEU A 63 15.25 -11.15 -1.11
C LEU A 63 15.39 -12.54 -1.73
N ALA A 64 14.43 -12.96 -2.56
CA ALA A 64 14.46 -14.25 -3.23
C ALA A 64 15.65 -14.39 -4.18
N ASP A 65 15.94 -13.38 -5.00
CA ASP A 65 17.11 -13.40 -5.90
C ASP A 65 18.41 -13.48 -5.12
N ASN A 66 18.60 -12.61 -4.11
CA ASN A 66 19.79 -12.65 -3.28
C ASN A 66 19.92 -14.01 -2.54
N ALA A 67 18.83 -14.54 -1.98
CA ALA A 67 18.86 -15.85 -1.31
C ALA A 67 19.25 -16.99 -2.26
N SER A 68 18.80 -16.95 -3.52
CA SER A 68 19.11 -17.98 -4.52
C SER A 68 20.57 -17.96 -5.01
N ARG A 69 21.28 -16.85 -4.79
CA ARG A 69 22.65 -16.63 -5.27
C ARG A 69 23.73 -16.81 -4.21
N VAL A 70 23.35 -16.86 -2.93
CA VAL A 70 24.29 -17.04 -1.83
C VAL A 70 24.41 -18.53 -1.50
N GLY A 71 25.60 -18.96 -1.08
CA GLY A 71 25.90 -20.35 -0.73
C GLY A 71 27.25 -20.78 -1.29
N VAL A 72 27.86 -21.80 -0.68
CA VAL A 72 29.14 -22.33 -1.16
C VAL A 72 28.90 -23.15 -2.42
N GLN A 73 29.49 -22.72 -3.55
CA GLN A 73 29.42 -23.43 -4.83
C GLN A 73 30.51 -24.49 -4.87
N SER A 74 30.18 -25.70 -4.44
CA SER A 74 31.05 -26.86 -4.64
C SER A 74 30.62 -27.58 -5.91
N THR A 75 31.56 -27.80 -6.84
CA THR A 75 31.34 -28.43 -8.16
C THR A 75 30.82 -29.88 -8.07
N LEU A 76 30.71 -30.44 -6.86
CA LEU A 76 30.38 -31.85 -6.60
C LEU A 76 29.18 -32.07 -5.65
N VAL A 77 28.57 -31.01 -5.09
CA VAL A 77 27.46 -31.12 -4.11
C VAL A 77 26.46 -29.96 -4.31
N THR A 78 25.17 -30.22 -4.04
CA THR A 78 24.11 -29.21 -3.88
C THR A 78 24.62 -28.00 -3.09
N GLN A 79 24.36 -26.78 -3.57
CA GLN A 79 24.76 -25.53 -2.88
C GLN A 79 24.37 -25.58 -1.40
N GLN A 80 25.36 -25.52 -0.52
CA GLN A 80 25.12 -25.53 0.92
C GLN A 80 24.89 -24.10 1.40
N LEU A 81 23.65 -23.83 1.84
CA LEU A 81 23.28 -22.56 2.46
C LEU A 81 23.62 -22.61 3.95
N ARG A 82 24.43 -21.66 4.44
CA ARG A 82 24.78 -21.56 5.86
C ARG A 82 23.91 -20.51 6.55
N GLU A 83 23.82 -20.58 7.87
CA GLU A 83 23.04 -19.59 8.64
C GLU A 83 23.62 -18.16 8.52
N VAL A 84 24.95 -18.03 8.33
CA VAL A 84 25.58 -16.71 8.08
C VAL A 84 25.11 -16.09 6.76
N ASP A 85 24.98 -16.92 5.72
CA ASP A 85 24.53 -16.51 4.39
C ASP A 85 23.07 -15.99 4.44
N ILE A 86 22.22 -16.65 5.23
CA ILE A 86 20.82 -16.24 5.46
C ILE A 86 20.77 -14.91 6.21
N ASN A 87 21.60 -14.73 7.24
CA ASN A 87 21.65 -13.49 8.02
C ASN A 87 22.08 -12.29 7.17
N ASP A 88 23.03 -12.47 6.24
CA ASP A 88 23.47 -11.43 5.32
C ASP A 88 22.35 -11.00 4.37
N VAL A 89 21.62 -11.98 3.80
CA VAL A 89 20.48 -11.73 2.92
C VAL A 89 19.33 -11.02 3.68
N PHE A 90 19.09 -11.39 4.93
CA PHE A 90 18.13 -10.69 5.79
C PHE A 90 18.59 -9.28 6.19
N ALA A 91 19.89 -9.06 6.40
CA ALA A 91 20.42 -7.73 6.66
C ALA A 91 20.19 -6.81 5.45
N ALA A 92 20.39 -7.31 4.23
CA ALA A 92 20.08 -6.59 3.01
C ALA A 92 18.59 -6.25 2.88
N ALA A 93 17.70 -7.22 3.15
CA ALA A 93 16.25 -6.98 3.14
C ALA A 93 15.80 -5.97 4.21
N ARG A 94 16.42 -6.01 5.41
CA ARG A 94 16.20 -5.02 6.47
C ARG A 94 16.62 -3.62 6.03
N ALA A 95 17.74 -3.50 5.34
CA ALA A 95 18.21 -2.21 4.81
C ALA A 95 17.25 -1.66 3.75
N GLN A 96 16.75 -2.49 2.82
CA GLN A 96 15.76 -2.09 1.82
C GLN A 96 14.42 -1.67 2.46
N GLY A 97 14.04 -2.32 3.56
CA GLY A 97 12.82 -2.03 4.32
C GLY A 97 12.94 -0.93 5.37
N ALA A 98 14.12 -0.34 5.57
CA ALA A 98 14.41 0.52 6.71
C ALA A 98 13.60 1.83 6.70
N ALA A 99 13.43 2.44 5.53
CA ALA A 99 12.74 3.75 5.39
C ALA A 99 11.26 3.73 5.80
N TRP A 100 10.66 2.55 5.96
CA TRP A 100 9.25 2.36 6.32
C TRP A 100 9.06 1.33 7.43
N ASP A 101 10.13 1.07 8.19
CA ASP A 101 10.15 0.20 9.36
C ASP A 101 9.60 -1.23 9.11
N LEU A 102 9.91 -1.85 7.96
CA LEU A 102 9.37 -3.17 7.59
C LEU A 102 9.54 -4.22 8.71
N THR A 103 10.70 -4.26 9.36
CA THR A 103 10.97 -5.26 10.41
C THR A 103 10.22 -5.03 11.73
N THR A 104 9.66 -3.84 11.96
CA THR A 104 8.82 -3.57 13.15
C THR A 104 7.34 -3.63 12.82
N ARG A 105 6.96 -3.22 11.61
CA ARG A 105 5.57 -3.16 11.12
C ARG A 105 5.12 -4.44 10.41
N GLY A 106 6.05 -5.32 10.05
CA GLY A 106 5.79 -6.57 9.34
C GLY A 106 6.73 -7.70 9.74
N ARG A 107 6.66 -8.78 8.96
CA ARG A 107 7.49 -9.98 9.09
C ARG A 107 7.90 -10.48 7.71
N ILE A 108 9.15 -10.89 7.60
CA ILE A 108 9.74 -11.51 6.42
C ILE A 108 9.96 -12.98 6.75
N THR A 109 9.51 -13.88 5.89
CA THR A 109 9.72 -15.33 6.02
C THR A 109 10.42 -15.83 4.76
N LEU A 110 11.59 -16.43 4.92
CA LEU A 110 12.33 -17.10 3.85
C LEU A 110 12.17 -18.60 4.01
N SER A 111 11.84 -19.30 2.93
CA SER A 111 11.61 -20.75 2.94
C SER A 111 12.39 -21.41 1.81
N SER A 112 13.01 -22.56 2.07
CA SER A 112 13.58 -23.41 1.02
C SER A 112 12.50 -24.34 0.48
N LEU A 113 12.32 -24.34 -0.84
CA LEU A 113 11.41 -25.24 -1.55
C LEU A 113 12.25 -26.28 -2.30
N GLU A 114 12.03 -27.55 -1.97
CA GLU A 114 12.74 -28.68 -2.57
C GLU A 114 11.73 -29.72 -3.08
N ALA A 115 12.02 -30.30 -4.25
CA ALA A 115 11.24 -31.40 -4.78
C ALA A 115 11.69 -32.71 -4.13
N ASP A 116 10.76 -33.43 -3.52
CA ASP A 116 10.98 -34.82 -3.11
C ASP A 116 11.16 -35.72 -4.36
N LYS A 117 11.60 -36.97 -4.15
CA LYS A 117 11.87 -37.98 -5.17
C LYS A 117 10.68 -38.23 -6.11
N ASP A 118 9.46 -38.02 -5.58
CA ASP A 118 8.20 -38.16 -6.31
C ASP A 118 7.73 -36.86 -6.99
N GLY A 119 8.58 -35.82 -7.02
CA GLY A 119 8.29 -34.51 -7.63
C GLY A 119 7.40 -33.59 -6.78
N LYS A 120 7.05 -34.00 -5.56
CA LYS A 120 6.25 -33.19 -4.63
C LYS A 120 7.10 -32.07 -4.04
N GLN A 121 6.65 -30.82 -4.17
CA GLN A 121 7.32 -29.67 -3.55
C GLN A 121 7.12 -29.70 -2.03
N THR A 122 8.22 -29.61 -1.29
CA THR A 122 8.27 -29.64 0.17
C THR A 122 9.09 -28.47 0.69
N ILE A 123 8.74 -27.97 1.88
CA ILE A 123 9.52 -26.94 2.54
C ILE A 123 10.59 -27.65 3.37
N HIS A 124 11.86 -27.46 3.05
CA HIS A 124 12.95 -28.11 3.77
C HIS A 124 13.28 -27.39 5.08
N TRP A 125 13.25 -26.06 5.06
CA TRP A 125 13.44 -25.21 6.24
C TRP A 125 12.83 -23.83 6.02
N GLN A 126 12.61 -23.12 7.12
CA GLN A 126 12.21 -21.70 7.11
C GLN A 126 13.02 -20.89 8.12
N ARG A 127 13.21 -19.60 7.81
CA ARG A 127 13.76 -18.58 8.71
C ARG A 127 12.92 -17.31 8.62
N CYS A 128 12.83 -16.58 9.72
CA CYS A 128 11.98 -15.41 9.83
C CYS A 128 12.74 -14.20 10.39
N LEU A 129 12.37 -13.00 9.95
CA LEU A 129 12.84 -11.72 10.47
C LEU A 129 11.65 -10.79 10.69
N GLY A 130 11.55 -10.18 11.86
CA GLY A 130 10.57 -9.12 12.15
C GLY A 130 9.89 -9.29 13.50
N MET A 131 9.26 -8.22 13.97
CA MET A 131 8.62 -8.16 15.29
C MET A 131 7.15 -8.62 15.28
N LYS A 132 6.51 -8.70 14.10
CA LYS A 132 5.13 -9.18 14.00
C LYS A 132 5.08 -10.71 14.07
N SER A 133 4.21 -11.22 14.93
CA SER A 133 3.98 -12.65 15.18
C SER A 133 2.50 -12.92 15.48
N GLY A 134 2.09 -14.18 15.41
CA GLY A 134 0.71 -14.61 15.66
C GLY A 134 -0.10 -14.86 14.39
N ALA A 135 -1.40 -15.11 14.59
CA ALA A 135 -2.34 -15.43 13.51
C ALA A 135 -2.32 -14.36 12.41
N GLY A 136 -2.02 -14.78 11.17
CA GLY A 136 -1.90 -13.91 10.00
C GLY A 136 -0.48 -13.45 9.66
N TYR A 137 0.50 -13.67 10.55
CA TYR A 137 1.93 -13.37 10.29
C TYR A 137 2.81 -14.62 10.33
N ASP A 138 2.46 -15.61 11.14
CA ASP A 138 3.15 -16.88 11.18
C ASP A 138 2.85 -17.71 9.93
N SER A 139 3.85 -18.44 9.41
CA SER A 139 3.64 -19.34 8.28
C SER A 139 2.74 -20.50 8.71
N THR A 140 1.72 -20.81 7.91
CA THR A 140 0.85 -21.99 8.09
C THR A 140 1.50 -23.28 7.59
N TYR A 141 2.69 -23.19 7.00
CA TYR A 141 3.42 -24.30 6.39
C TYR A 141 4.61 -24.76 7.24
N GLY A 142 4.60 -24.41 8.53
CA GLY A 142 5.56 -24.85 9.55
C GLY A 142 5.10 -26.07 10.31
#